data_AF-S3LDX4-F1
#
_entry.id   AF-S3LDX4-F1
#
_cell.length_a   1.000
_cell.length_b   1.000
_cell.length_c   1.000
_cell.angle_alpha   90.00
_cell.angle_beta   90.00
_cell.angle_gamma   90.00
#
_symmetry.space_group_name_H-M   'P 1'
#
loop_
_entity.id
_entity.type
_entity.pdbx_description
1 polymer ?
#
loop_
_entity_poly.entity_id
_entity_poly.type
_entity_poly.pdbx_seq_one_letter_code
_entity_poly.pdbx_strand_id
1 'polypeptide(L)' 'MNEELPIYRFTDSELRALASFFRQNLPLPDELYSFNAFAEKYIYRNLTIGEAEQLYSGR' A
#
# COMPACT_ATOMS: atom_id res chain seq x y z
N MET A 1 -20.75 -24.86 -12.74
CA MET A 1 -19.29 -24.59 -12.76
C MET A 1 -19.04 -23.55 -11.67
N ASN A 2 -18.39 -23.93 -10.57
CA ASN A 2 -17.86 -22.95 -9.62
C ASN A 2 -16.57 -22.43 -10.25
N GLU A 3 -16.67 -21.34 -11.00
CA GLU A 3 -15.49 -20.60 -11.45
C GLU A 3 -14.96 -19.86 -10.22
N GLU A 4 -14.07 -20.51 -9.46
CA GLU A 4 -13.30 -19.82 -8.43
C GLU A 4 -12.58 -18.65 -9.11
N LEU A 5 -13.03 -17.43 -8.79
CA LEU A 5 -12.42 -16.22 -9.33
C LEU A 5 -10.92 -16.25 -8.97
N PRO A 6 -10.04 -15.94 -9.94
CA PRO A 6 -8.61 -15.95 -9.67
C PRO A 6 -8.30 -14.97 -8.53
N ILE A 7 -7.68 -15.49 -7.48
CA ILE A 7 -7.27 -14.68 -6.33
C ILE A 7 -6.11 -13.80 -6.78
N TYR A 8 -6.37 -12.51 -6.93
CA TYR A 8 -5.34 -11.53 -7.18
C TYR A 8 -4.46 -11.36 -5.93
N ARG A 9 -3.14 -11.47 -6.10
CA ARG A 9 -2.16 -11.22 -5.05
C ARG A 9 -1.35 -10.00 -5.42
N PHE A 10 -1.44 -8.96 -4.61
CA PHE A 10 -0.62 -7.77 -4.79
C PHE A 10 0.87 -8.12 -4.61
N THR A 11 1.68 -7.56 -5.49
CA THR A 11 3.13 -7.55 -5.32
C THR A 11 3.57 -6.42 -4.39
N ASP A 12 4.77 -6.53 -3.83
CA ASP A 12 5.33 -5.49 -2.95
C ASP A 12 5.43 -4.13 -3.66
N SER A 13 5.80 -4.13 -4.94
CA SER A 13 5.90 -2.92 -5.76
C SER A 13 4.54 -2.25 -5.94
N GLU A 14 3.48 -3.02 -6.13
CA GLU A 14 2.11 -2.50 -6.27
C GLU A 14 1.59 -1.94 -4.96
N LEU A 15 1.82 -2.62 -3.83
CA LEU A 15 1.45 -2.10 -2.52
C LEU A 15 2.18 -0.78 -2.21
N ARG A 16 3.48 -0.70 -2.51
CA ARG A 16 4.27 0.53 -2.36
C ARG A 16 3.72 1.66 -3.24
N ALA A 17 3.44 1.38 -4.50
CA ALA A 17 2.86 2.36 -5.42
C ALA A 17 1.48 2.86 -4.94
N LEU A 18 0.62 1.95 -4.46
CA LEU A 18 -0.70 2.28 -3.93
C LEU A 18 -0.60 3.15 -2.67
N ALA A 19 0.27 2.80 -1.71
CA ALA A 19 0.47 3.60 -0.51
C ALA A 19 1.00 5.01 -0.84
N SER A 20 1.96 5.12 -1.77
CA SER A 20 2.44 6.42 -2.25
C SER A 20 1.33 7.23 -2.93
N PHE A 21 0.53 6.59 -3.78
CA PHE A 21 -0.59 7.22 -4.47
C PHE A 21 -1.66 7.73 -3.48
N PHE A 22 -2.03 6.91 -2.51
CA PHE A 22 -3.03 7.28 -1.49
C PHE A 22 -2.59 8.45 -0.62
N ARG A 23 -1.30 8.52 -0.26
CA ARG A 23 -0.75 9.67 0.49
C ARG A 23 -0.78 10.98 -0.29
N GLN A 24 -0.67 10.93 -1.62
CA GLN A 24 -0.74 12.12 -2.47
C GLN A 24 -2.18 12.58 -2.75
N ASN A 25 -3.16 11.70 -2.58
CA ASN A 25 -4.56 11.93 -2.95
C ASN A 25 -5.48 11.92 -1.73
N LEU A 26 -5.12 12.68 -0.70
CA LEU A 26 -5.97 12.89 0.47
C LEU A 26 -7.03 13.98 0.18
N PRO A 27 -8.27 13.84 0.73
CA PRO A 27 -8.74 12.77 1.61
C PRO A 27 -9.15 11.51 0.83
N LEU A 28 -8.90 10.34 1.43
CA LEU A 28 -9.31 9.06 0.86
C LEU A 28 -10.76 8.73 1.26
N PRO A 29 -11.52 8.01 0.40
CA PRO A 29 -12.78 7.39 0.77
C PRO A 29 -12.62 6.42 1.95
N ASP A 30 -13.64 6.33 2.81
CA ASP A 30 -13.64 5.50 4.01
C ASP A 30 -13.39 4.01 3.69
N GLU A 31 -13.88 3.54 2.53
CA GLU A 31 -13.71 2.17 2.05
C GLU A 31 -12.23 1.82 1.82
N LEU A 32 -11.41 2.82 1.48
CA LEU A 32 -9.98 2.65 1.20
C LEU A 32 -9.12 2.85 2.45
N TYR A 33 -9.66 3.40 3.54
CA TYR A 33 -8.89 3.72 4.73
C TYR A 33 -8.26 2.46 5.37
N SER A 34 -9.05 1.39 5.53
CA SER A 34 -8.58 0.12 6.09
C SER A 34 -7.50 -0.52 5.21
N PHE A 35 -7.65 -0.43 3.89
CA PHE A 35 -6.68 -0.95 2.95
C PHE A 35 -5.38 -0.13 2.95
N ASN A 36 -5.48 1.20 2.96
CA ASN A 36 -4.31 2.09 3.06
C ASN A 36 -3.55 1.84 4.36
N ALA A 37 -4.24 1.75 5.50
CA ALA A 37 -3.61 1.45 6.78
C ALA A 37 -2.90 0.08 6.79
N PHE A 38 -3.48 -0.93 6.13
CA PHE A 38 -2.82 -2.22 5.94
C PHE A 38 -1.57 -2.10 5.08
N ALA A 39 -1.67 -1.46 3.91
CA ALA A 39 -0.57 -1.30 2.98
C ALA A 39 0.61 -0.55 3.64
N GLU A 40 0.35 0.56 4.32
CA GLU A 40 1.36 1.32 5.06
C GLU A 40 2.05 0.44 6.12
N LYS A 41 1.28 -0.28 6.94
CA LYS A 41 1.84 -1.15 7.99
C LYS A 41 2.65 -2.30 7.42
N TYR A 42 2.23 -2.88 6.30
CA TYR A 42 2.95 -3.95 5.61
C TYR A 42 4.28 -3.43 5.07
N ILE A 43 4.26 -2.29 4.39
CA ILE A 43 5.44 -1.64 3.84
C ILE A 43 6.41 -1.28 4.96
N TYR A 44 5.99 -0.61 6.02
CA TYR A 44 6.86 -0.27 7.17
C TYR A 44 7.54 -1.48 7.81
N ARG A 45 6.89 -2.64 7.86
CA ARG A 45 7.46 -3.87 8.43
C ARG A 45 8.51 -4.52 7.53
N ASN A 46 8.39 -4.31 6.21
CA ASN A 46 9.25 -4.92 5.21
C ASN A 46 10.35 -3.97 4.69
N LEU A 47 10.32 -2.70 5.10
CA LEU A 47 11.34 -1.71 4.78
C LEU A 47 12.46 -1.74 5.82
N THR A 48 13.69 -1.57 5.34
CA THR A 48 14.78 -1.09 6.19
C THR A 48 14.55 0.38 6.56
N ILE A 49 15.21 0.84 7.62
CA ILE A 49 15.14 2.24 8.08
C ILE A 49 15.46 3.21 6.93
N GLY A 50 16.49 2.92 6.12
CA GLY A 50 16.88 3.76 4.99
C GLY A 50 15.85 3.79 3.86
N GLU A 51 15.17 2.69 3.56
CA GLU A 51 14.10 2.69 2.55
C GLU A 51 12.84 3.40 3.05
N ALA A 52 12.54 3.31 4.35
CA ALA A 52 11.47 4.09 4.97
C ALA A 52 11.79 5.59 4.94
N GLU A 53 13.01 5.98 5.26
CA GLU A 53 13.43 7.37 5.14
C GLU A 53 13.29 7.87 3.69
N GLN A 54 13.73 7.11 2.69
CA GLN A 54 13.55 7.52 1.28
C GLN A 54 12.08 7.63 0.87
N LEU A 55 11.23 6.69 1.31
CA LEU A 55 9.81 6.67 0.97
C LEU A 55 9.01 7.78 1.66
N TYR A 56 9.42 8.21 2.86
CA TYR A 56 8.71 9.19 3.67
C TYR A 56 9.35 10.60 3.68
N SER A 57 10.61 10.75 3.26
CA SER A 57 11.32 12.04 3.22
C SER A 57 11.18 12.81 1.90
N GLY A 58 10.57 12.21 0.87
CA GLY A 58 10.32 12.87 -0.43
C GLY A 58 9.18 13.89 -0.42
N ARG A 59 9.18 14.81 0.55
CA ARG A 59 8.36 16.02 0.55
C ARG A 59 9.13 17.18 -0.07
#